data_AF-A0A1Z4V3L5-F1
#
_entry.id   AF-A0A1Z4V3L5-F1
#
_cell.length_a   1.000
_cell.length_b   1.000
_cell.length_c   1.000
_cell.angle_alpha   90.00
_cell.angle_beta   90.00
_cell.angle_gamma   90.00
#
_symmetry.space_group_name_H-M   'P 1'
#
loop_
_entity.id
_entity.type
_entity.pdbx_description
1 polymer ?
#
loop_
_entity_poly.entity_id
_entity_poly.type
_entity_poly.pdbx_seq_one_letter_code
_entity_poly.pdbx_strand_id
1 'polypeptide(L)'
;MDEFKDVYIQKLRQNSQKHILLIIDRDAYQNRLSYVRSDIPEDIRNRVFILVFNPKPESLKRDIQKSFEAIGKALAKDCSENNHVLIDNKPELERMILSVKPFLFLK
;
A
#
# COMPACT_ATOMS: atom_id res chain seq x y z
N MET A 1 3.85 -13.50 4.21
CA MET A 1 2.51 -13.88 3.71
C MET A 1 1.82 -14.84 4.67
N ASP A 2 2.56 -15.72 5.35
CA ASP A 2 2.00 -16.70 6.30
C ASP A 2 1.19 -16.03 7.41
N GLU A 3 1.74 -15.00 8.07
CA GLU A 3 0.99 -14.26 9.10
C GLU A 3 -0.31 -13.63 8.57
N PHE A 4 -0.29 -13.12 7.33
CA PHE A 4 -1.51 -12.61 6.69
C PHE A 4 -2.58 -13.71 6.59
N LYS A 5 -2.18 -14.90 6.11
CA LYS A 5 -3.07 -16.05 5.93
C LYS A 5 -3.60 -16.59 7.25
N ASP A 6 -2.70 -16.77 8.23
CA ASP A 6 -2.99 -17.48 9.47
C ASP A 6 -3.72 -16.60 10.49
N VAL A 7 -3.45 -15.29 10.49
CA VAL A 7 -3.93 -14.37 11.52
C VAL A 7 -4.90 -13.33 10.95
N TYR A 8 -4.51 -12.64 9.88
CA TYR A 8 -5.25 -11.47 9.43
C TYR A 8 -6.52 -11.80 8.64
N ILE A 9 -6.54 -12.91 7.87
CA ILE A 9 -7.77 -13.38 7.20
C ILE A 9 -8.87 -13.62 8.24
N GLN A 10 -8.58 -14.35 9.32
CA GLN A 10 -9.56 -14.62 10.37
C GLN A 10 -10.02 -13.32 11.05
N LYS A 11 -9.09 -12.41 11.38
CA LYS A 11 -9.42 -11.11 11.97
C LYS A 11 -10.32 -10.26 11.07
N LEU A 12 -10.12 -10.30 9.75
CA LEU A 12 -10.95 -9.60 8.77
C LEU A 12 -12.35 -10.23 8.67
N ARG A 13 -12.47 -11.56 8.78
CA ARG A 13 -13.78 -12.24 8.81
C ARG A 13 -14.55 -11.96 10.09
N GLN A 14 -13.87 -11.91 11.23
CA GLN A 14 -14.47 -11.63 12.53
C GLN A 14 -14.95 -10.17 12.69
N ASN A 15 -14.38 -9.24 11.93
CA ASN A 15 -14.76 -7.83 12.00
C ASN A 15 -14.79 -7.21 10.59
N SER A 16 -16.01 -6.93 10.12
CA SER A 16 -16.28 -6.34 8.80
C SER A 16 -15.77 -4.90 8.65
N GLN A 17 -15.51 -4.19 9.75
CA GLN A 17 -14.95 -2.83 9.74
C GLN A 17 -13.43 -2.80 9.61
N LYS A 18 -12.75 -3.96 9.78
CA LYS A 18 -11.31 -4.03 9.60
C LYS A 18 -10.96 -4.03 8.12
N HIS A 19 -9.91 -3.28 7.82
CA HIS A 19 -9.25 -3.18 6.54
C HIS A 19 -7.76 -3.43 6.76
N ILE A 20 -7.05 -3.87 5.73
CA ILE A 20 -5.61 -4.06 5.79
C ILE A 20 -4.96 -3.46 4.55
N LEU A 21 -3.79 -2.86 4.75
CA LEU A 21 -2.93 -2.38 3.70
C LEU A 21 -1.66 -3.26 3.70
N LEU A 22 -1.39 -3.89 2.56
CA LEU A 22 -0.15 -4.61 2.29
C LEU A 22 0.74 -3.71 1.46
N ILE A 23 1.97 -3.49 1.90
CA ILE A 23 2.98 -2.77 1.14
C ILE A 23 4.01 -3.80 0.68
N ILE A 24 4.15 -3.96 -0.64
CA ILE A 24 5.08 -4.92 -1.23
C ILE A 24 6.15 -4.17 -2.02
N ASP A 25 7.40 -4.58 -1.86
CA ASP A 25 8.49 -4.01 -2.65
C ASP A 25 8.45 -4.57 -4.08
N ARG A 26 8.72 -3.75 -5.08
CA ARG A 26 8.94 -4.21 -6.46
C ARG A 26 10.35 -4.78 -6.55
N ASP A 27 10.54 -5.98 -6.02
CA ASP A 27 11.76 -6.74 -6.18
C ASP A 27 11.81 -7.46 -7.53
N ALA A 28 12.90 -8.18 -7.81
CA ALA A 28 13.13 -8.90 -9.06
C ALA A 28 12.07 -10.00 -9.36
N TYR A 29 11.20 -10.33 -8.41
CA TYR A 29 10.09 -11.26 -8.61
C TYR A 29 8.94 -10.55 -9.33
N GLN A 30 9.01 -10.57 -10.67
CA GLN A 30 8.02 -9.98 -11.58
C GLN A 30 6.56 -10.39 -11.28
N ASN A 31 6.34 -11.53 -10.62
CA ASN A 31 5.02 -12.06 -10.31
C ASN A 31 4.56 -11.85 -8.86
N ARG A 32 5.28 -11.09 -8.03
CA ARG A 32 4.96 -10.96 -6.59
C ARG A 32 3.58 -10.36 -6.35
N LEU A 33 3.18 -9.36 -7.14
CA LEU A 33 1.83 -8.78 -7.04
C LEU A 33 0.74 -9.82 -7.34
N SER A 34 0.91 -10.60 -8.41
CA SER A 34 -0.04 -11.65 -8.81
C SER A 34 -0.14 -12.74 -7.75
N TYR A 35 1.01 -13.16 -7.20
CA TYR A 35 1.07 -14.14 -6.11
C TYR A 35 0.33 -13.67 -4.85
N VAL A 36 0.57 -12.43 -4.42
CA VAL A 36 -0.14 -11.86 -3.26
C VAL A 36 -1.64 -11.74 -3.54
N ARG A 37 -2.02 -11.36 -4.75
CA ARG A 37 -3.45 -11.28 -5.14
C ARG A 37 -4.14 -12.64 -5.12
N SER A 38 -3.49 -13.70 -5.60
CA SER A 38 -4.07 -15.05 -5.58
C SER A 38 -4.27 -15.60 -4.17
N ASP A 39 -3.48 -15.11 -3.20
CA ASP A 39 -3.57 -15.51 -1.80
C ASP A 39 -4.70 -14.82 -1.02
N ILE A 40 -5.39 -13.83 -1.61
CA ILE A 40 -6.47 -13.07 -0.95
C ILE A 40 -7.83 -13.71 -1.30
N PRO A 41 -8.55 -14.25 -0.31
CA PRO A 41 -9.90 -14.78 -0.50
C PRO A 41 -10.88 -13.72 -1.02
N GLU A 42 -11.81 -14.17 -1.88
CA GLU A 42 -12.81 -13.29 -2.51
C GLU A 42 -13.64 -12.52 -1.47
N ASP A 43 -14.02 -13.18 -0.37
CA ASP A 43 -14.91 -12.64 0.66
C ASP A 43 -14.33 -11.42 1.41
N ILE A 44 -13.01 -11.26 1.40
CA ILE A 44 -12.33 -10.15 2.06
C ILE A 44 -11.64 -9.18 1.10
N ARG A 45 -11.60 -9.49 -0.22
CA ARG A 45 -10.79 -8.76 -1.21
C ARG A 45 -11.05 -7.26 -1.21
N ASN A 46 -12.32 -6.86 -1.08
CA ASN A 46 -12.69 -5.44 -1.07
C ASN A 46 -12.11 -4.65 0.13
N ARG A 47 -11.59 -5.32 1.16
CA ARG A 47 -11.03 -4.73 2.38
C ARG A 47 -9.52 -4.93 2.52
N VAL A 48 -8.87 -5.56 1.54
CA VAL A 48 -7.42 -5.75 1.48
C VAL A 48 -6.86 -4.89 0.36
N PHE A 49 -6.00 -3.92 0.66
CA PHE A 49 -5.35 -3.04 -0.32
C PHE A 49 -3.89 -3.43 -0.50
N ILE A 50 -3.36 -3.37 -1.72
CA ILE A 50 -1.96 -3.69 -2.03
C ILE A 50 -1.28 -2.49 -2.71
N LEU A 51 -0.35 -1.85 -2.01
CA LEU A 51 0.53 -0.84 -2.60
C LEU A 51 1.86 -1.48 -2.99
N VAL A 52 2.27 -1.26 -4.24
CA VAL A 52 3.58 -1.64 -4.76
C VAL A 52 4.52 -0.47 -4.57
N PHE A 53 5.55 -0.64 -3.75
CA PHE A 53 6.58 0.36 -3.53
C PHE A 53 7.68 0.24 -4.59
N ASN A 54 8.05 1.37 -5.18
CA ASN A 54 9.15 1.55 -6.11
C ASN A 54 9.66 2.99 -5.89
N PRO A 55 10.93 3.30 -5.58
CA PRO A 55 12.18 2.57 -5.87
C PRO A 55 13.05 2.27 -4.63
N LYS A 56 14.22 1.65 -4.86
CA LYS A 56 15.28 1.45 -3.85
C LYS A 56 15.58 2.76 -3.10
N PRO A 57 15.23 2.87 -1.80
CA PRO A 57 15.44 4.10 -1.05
C PRO A 57 16.91 4.52 -1.03
N GLU A 58 17.84 3.57 -1.18
CA GLU A 58 19.28 3.78 -1.19
C GLU A 58 19.80 4.42 -2.48
N SER A 59 19.18 4.18 -3.65
CA SER A 59 19.53 4.95 -4.85
C SER A 59 19.01 6.38 -4.73
N LEU A 60 17.77 6.52 -4.25
CA LEU A 60 17.15 7.83 -4.05
C LEU A 60 17.95 8.70 -3.05
N LYS A 61 18.44 8.11 -1.96
CA LYS A 61 19.31 8.79 -0.99
C LYS A 61 20.66 9.19 -1.59
N ARG A 62 21.27 8.33 -2.43
CA ARG A 62 22.52 8.64 -3.13
C ARG A 62 22.37 9.80 -4.09
N ASP A 63 21.28 9.82 -4.86
CA ASP A 63 21.03 10.81 -5.90
C ASP A 63 20.61 12.17 -5.31
N ILE A 64 19.81 12.17 -4.25
CA ILE A 64 19.25 13.39 -3.63
C ILE A 64 20.17 13.97 -2.53
N GLN A 65 21.07 13.15 -1.97
CA GLN A 65 21.98 13.52 -0.87
C GLN A 65 21.28 14.15 0.36
N LYS A 66 20.04 13.74 0.64
CA LYS A 66 19.27 14.14 1.81
C LYS A 66 19.06 12.97 2.77
N SER A 67 18.69 13.26 4.02
CA SER A 67 18.28 12.20 4.95
C SER A 67 16.98 11.53 4.47
N PHE A 68 16.76 10.27 4.88
CA PHE A 68 15.52 9.56 4.57
C PHE A 68 14.28 10.32 5.07
N GLU A 69 14.37 10.96 6.23
CA GLU A 69 13.28 11.78 6.77
C GLU A 69 12.98 12.99 5.88
N ALA A 70 14.00 13.72 5.42
CA ALA A 70 13.81 14.88 4.56
C ALA A 70 13.24 14.49 3.19
N ILE A 71 13.68 13.35 2.64
CA ILE A 71 13.12 12.77 1.42
C ILE A 71 11.66 12.38 1.64
N GLY A 72 11.36 11.68 2.74
CA GLY A 72 10.00 11.27 3.08
C GLY A 72 9.04 12.44 3.25
N LYS A 73 9.46 13.51 3.93
CA LYS A 73 8.65 14.75 4.08
C LYS A 73 8.39 15.42 2.74
N ALA A 74 9.40 15.53 1.89
CA ALA A 74 9.25 16.12 0.56
C ALA A 74 8.29 15.30 -0.31
N LEU A 75 8.45 13.98 -0.34
CA LEU A 75 7.56 13.07 -1.07
C LEU A 75 6.14 13.09 -0.54
N ALA A 76 5.94 13.14 0.77
CA ALA A 76 4.60 13.22 1.37
C ALA A 76 3.91 14.54 0.99
N LYS A 77 4.63 15.66 1.01
CA LYS A 77 4.11 16.97 0.58
C LYS A 77 3.75 16.96 -0.90
N ASP A 78 4.68 16.53 -1.76
CA ASP A 78 4.43 16.41 -3.20
C ASP A 78 3.29 15.43 -3.51
N CYS A 79 3.13 14.36 -2.74
CA CYS A 79 2.03 13.42 -2.90
C CYS A 79 0.68 14.08 -2.61
N SER A 80 0.61 14.96 -1.61
CA SER A 80 -0.62 15.70 -1.29
C SER A 80 -1.00 16.73 -2.35
N GLU A 81 0.00 17.25 -3.09
CA GLU A 81 -0.16 18.34 -4.06
C GLU A 81 -0.29 17.82 -5.51
N ASN A 82 0.43 16.76 -5.89
CA ASN A 82 0.67 16.43 -7.29
C ASN A 82 0.50 14.94 -7.69
N ASN A 83 0.15 14.01 -6.78
CA ASN A 83 -0.14 12.58 -7.06
C ASN A 83 0.89 11.76 -7.90
N HIS A 84 2.00 12.34 -8.35
CA HIS A 84 2.93 11.72 -9.30
C HIS A 84 3.70 10.52 -8.74
N VAL A 85 3.83 10.43 -7.42
CA VAL A 85 4.58 9.35 -6.73
C VAL A 85 3.81 8.02 -6.70
N LEU A 86 2.51 8.04 -7.00
CA LEU A 86 1.62 6.87 -6.89
C LEU A 86 1.03 6.43 -8.21
N ILE A 87 1.60 6.83 -9.36
CA ILE A 87 1.05 6.50 -10.70
C ILE A 87 0.77 5.00 -10.83
N ASP A 88 1.72 4.16 -10.43
CA ASP A 88 1.60 2.70 -10.50
C ASP A 88 0.55 2.12 -9.52
N ASN A 89 0.25 2.86 -8.45
CA ASN A 89 -0.73 2.47 -7.43
C ASN A 89 -2.08 3.19 -7.59
N LYS A 90 -2.23 4.06 -8.60
CA LYS A 90 -3.38 4.97 -8.71
C LYS A 90 -4.74 4.25 -8.59
N PRO A 91 -4.99 3.13 -9.30
CA PRO A 91 -6.28 2.42 -9.18
C PRO A 91 -6.53 1.90 -7.76
N GLU A 92 -5.50 1.39 -7.10
CA GLU A 92 -5.63 0.86 -5.74
C GLU A 92 -5.78 1.98 -4.71
N LEU A 93 -5.08 3.09 -4.91
CA LEU A 93 -5.20 4.28 -4.08
C LEU A 93 -6.61 4.87 -4.16
N GLU A 94 -7.17 4.99 -5.36
CA GLU A 94 -8.55 5.45 -5.55
C GLU A 94 -9.54 4.52 -4.83
N ARG A 95 -9.37 3.20 -4.97
CA ARG A 95 -10.19 2.21 -4.27
C ARG A 95 -10.07 2.33 -2.75
N MET A 96 -8.86 2.51 -2.24
CA MET A 96 -8.60 2.70 -0.82
C MET A 96 -9.26 3.98 -0.32
N ILE A 97 -9.07 5.11 -1.00
CA ILE A 97 -9.66 6.41 -0.63
C ILE A 97 -11.18 6.30 -0.54
N LEU A 98 -11.84 5.72 -1.55
CA LEU A 98 -13.31 5.56 -1.55
C LEU A 98 -13.79 4.69 -0.39
N SER A 99 -13.01 3.68 0.01
CA SER A 99 -13.36 2.77 1.09
C SER A 99 -13.08 3.35 2.48
N VAL A 100 -11.91 3.96 2.70
CA VAL A 100 -11.43 4.30 4.06
C VAL A 100 -11.67 5.75 4.46
N LYS A 101 -11.72 6.68 3.49
CA LYS A 101 -11.89 8.10 3.78
C LYS A 101 -13.14 8.42 4.62
N PRO A 102 -14.32 7.79 4.37
CA PRO A 102 -15.53 8.09 5.13
C PRO A 102 -15.43 7.86 6.64
N PHE A 103 -14.50 7.02 7.11
CA PHE A 103 -14.38 6.70 8.54
C PHE A 103 -13.03 7.05 9.17
N LEU A 104 -11.95 7.20 8.38
CA LEU A 104 -10.66 7.68 8.92
C LEU A 104 -10.60 9.20 9.05
N PHE A 105 -11.34 9.92 8.21
CA PHE A 105 -11.34 11.37 8.17
C PHE A 105 -12.77 11.90 8.32
N LEU A 106 -13.45 11.45 9.38
CA LEU A 106 -14.73 12.02 9.80
C LEU A 106 -14.56 13.54 9.92
N LYS A 107 -15.15 14.26 8.98
CA LYS A 107 -15.41 15.69 9.09
C LYS A 107 -16.85 15.86 9.55
#